data_AF-A0AAD7GDD2-F1
#
_entry.id   AF-A0AAD7GDD2-F1
#
_cell.length_a   1.000
_cell.length_b   1.000
_cell.length_c   1.000
_cell.angle_alpha   90.00
_cell.angle_beta   90.00
_cell.angle_gamma   90.00
#
_symmetry.space_group_name_H-M   'P 1'
#
loop_
_entity.id
_entity.type
_entity.pdbx_description
1 polymer ?
#
loop_
_entity_poly.entity_id
_entity_poly.type
_entity_poly.pdbx_seq_one_letter_code
_entity_poly.pdbx_strand_id
1 'polypeptide(L)'
;HLRAITIAFFRGALTAWVRFSSEFALGGVIDKCSVTEKQLAWMPSTNDANEGTLGTYRVAVRGKPSLTLHQYDTQAFMDAVLTDEDHAYIMQKTRMIDTSGVEAQWRQEIIGFRDK
;
A
#
# COMPACT_ATOMS: atom_id res chain seq x y z
N HIS A 1 2.87 -27.21 -22.24
CA HIS A 1 3.53 -26.49 -21.14
C HIS A 1 2.61 -26.23 -19.93
N LEU A 2 1.37 -25.77 -20.10
CA LEU A 2 0.47 -25.48 -18.96
C LEU A 2 0.14 -26.69 -18.08
N ARG A 3 -0.11 -27.87 -18.65
CA ARG A 3 -0.49 -29.09 -17.89
C ARG A 3 0.45 -29.39 -16.70
N ALA A 4 1.76 -29.32 -16.92
CA ALA A 4 2.74 -29.61 -15.87
C ALA A 4 2.70 -28.56 -14.74
N ILE A 5 2.58 -27.27 -15.10
CA ILE A 5 2.50 -26.15 -14.16
C ILE A 5 1.18 -26.23 -13.36
N THR A 6 0.07 -26.54 -14.01
CA THR A 6 -1.24 -26.70 -13.36
C THR A 6 -1.23 -27.85 -12.36
N ILE A 7 -0.61 -28.98 -12.68
CA ILE A 7 -0.46 -30.11 -11.75
C ILE A 7 0.41 -29.71 -10.55
N ALA A 8 1.52 -29.01 -10.78
CA ALA A 8 2.38 -28.53 -9.69
C ALA A 8 1.63 -27.54 -8.78
N PHE A 9 0.87 -26.61 -9.36
CA PHE A 9 0.02 -25.67 -8.63
C PHE A 9 -0.99 -26.40 -7.74
N PHE A 10 -1.77 -27.34 -8.29
CA PHE A 10 -2.78 -28.05 -7.49
C PHE A 10 -2.17 -28.93 -6.40
N ARG A 11 -1.00 -29.54 -6.63
CA ARG A 11 -0.28 -30.28 -5.58
C ARG A 11 0.16 -29.37 -4.44
N GLY A 12 0.67 -28.18 -4.75
CA GLY A 12 1.00 -27.18 -3.74
C GLY A 12 -0.24 -26.68 -2.99
N ALA A 13 -1.28 -26.30 -3.73
CA ALA A 13 -2.53 -25.80 -3.18
C ALA A 13 -3.24 -26.82 -2.28
N LEU A 14 -3.17 -28.12 -2.60
CA LEU A 14 -3.78 -29.19 -1.81
C LEU A 14 -3.29 -29.17 -0.35
N THR A 15 -1.98 -28.95 -0.14
CA THR A 15 -1.41 -28.92 1.21
C THR A 15 -1.99 -27.76 2.04
N ALA A 16 -2.06 -26.57 1.43
CA ALA A 16 -2.67 -25.41 2.06
C ALA A 16 -4.17 -25.62 2.32
N TRP A 17 -4.88 -26.22 1.37
CA TRP A 17 -6.31 -26.50 1.46
C TRP A 17 -6.64 -27.46 2.60
N VAL A 18 -5.87 -28.55 2.75
CA VAL A 18 -6.06 -29.52 3.85
C VAL A 18 -5.89 -28.84 5.20
N ARG A 19 -4.82 -28.05 5.38
CA ARG A 19 -4.59 -27.31 6.63
C ARG A 19 -5.73 -26.32 6.89
N PHE A 20 -6.03 -25.47 5.92
CA PHE A 20 -7.07 -24.44 6.04
C PHE A 20 -8.43 -25.05 6.39
N SER A 21 -8.89 -26.07 5.64
CA SER A 21 -10.19 -26.70 5.87
C SER A 21 -10.30 -27.37 7.25
N SER A 22 -9.19 -27.89 7.79
CA SER A 22 -9.18 -28.47 9.14
C SER A 22 -9.45 -27.44 10.25
N GLU A 23 -9.10 -26.16 10.01
CA GLU A 23 -9.34 -25.08 10.99
C GLU A 23 -10.84 -24.79 11.17
N PHE A 24 -11.65 -25.09 10.14
CA PHE A 24 -13.12 -24.90 10.13
C PHE A 24 -13.92 -26.15 10.49
N ALA A 25 -13.27 -27.31 10.68
CA ALA A 25 -13.97 -28.53 11.10
C ALA A 25 -14.60 -28.36 12.50
N LEU A 26 -15.58 -29.20 12.84
CA LEU A 26 -16.13 -29.27 14.20
C LEU A 26 -15.01 -29.58 15.20
N GLY A 27 -14.88 -28.76 16.24
CA GLY A 27 -13.76 -28.80 17.19
C GLY A 27 -12.43 -28.26 16.63
N GLY A 28 -12.43 -27.69 15.43
CA GLY A 28 -11.32 -26.95 14.83
C GLY A 28 -11.08 -25.61 15.52
N VAL A 29 -10.00 -24.93 15.12
CA VAL A 29 -9.58 -23.67 15.75
C VAL A 29 -10.66 -22.60 15.63
N ILE A 30 -11.25 -22.43 14.45
CA ILE A 30 -12.26 -21.41 14.18
C ILE A 30 -13.60 -21.75 14.83
N ASP A 31 -13.96 -23.04 14.87
CA ASP A 31 -15.16 -23.51 15.57
C ASP A 31 -15.08 -23.18 17.07
N LYS A 32 -13.91 -23.37 17.67
CA LYS A 32 -13.63 -23.09 19.08
C LYS A 32 -13.45 -21.61 19.42
N CYS A 33 -13.31 -20.72 18.43
CA CYS A 33 -13.18 -19.29 18.70
C CYS A 33 -14.43 -18.72 19.36
N SER A 34 -14.21 -17.91 20.40
CA SER A 34 -15.22 -17.10 21.04
C SER A 34 -15.81 -16.06 20.08
N VAL A 35 -16.96 -15.49 20.46
CA VAL A 35 -17.58 -14.40 19.69
C VAL A 35 -16.64 -13.22 19.53
N THR A 36 -15.90 -12.85 20.58
CA THR A 36 -14.95 -11.74 20.57
C THR A 36 -13.77 -12.02 19.63
N GLU A 37 -13.21 -13.23 19.64
CA GLU A 37 -12.13 -13.60 18.72
C GLU A 37 -12.60 -13.59 17.26
N LYS A 38 -13.82 -14.08 16.99
CA LYS A 38 -14.41 -14.03 15.65
C LYS A 38 -14.63 -12.60 15.17
N GLN A 39 -15.01 -11.69 16.06
CA GLN A 39 -15.15 -10.27 15.75
C GLN A 39 -13.79 -9.61 15.49
N LEU A 40 -12.77 -9.92 16.28
CA LEU A 40 -11.41 -9.38 16.08
C LEU A 40 -10.77 -9.91 14.78
N ALA A 41 -11.04 -11.16 14.42
CA ALA A 41 -10.54 -11.78 13.20
C ALA A 41 -11.40 -11.44 11.97
N TRP A 42 -12.50 -10.72 12.13
CA TRP A 42 -13.39 -10.40 11.01
C TRP A 42 -12.66 -9.49 10.02
N MET A 43 -12.70 -9.90 8.75
CA MET A 43 -12.27 -9.10 7.62
C MET A 43 -13.33 -9.18 6.51
N PRO A 44 -13.48 -8.15 5.67
CA PRO A 44 -14.36 -8.22 4.50
C PRO A 44 -14.02 -9.44 3.63
N SER A 45 -15.05 -10.06 3.05
CA SER A 45 -14.88 -11.25 2.19
C SER A 45 -14.08 -10.99 0.92
N THR A 46 -13.99 -9.71 0.53
CA THR A 46 -13.17 -9.24 -0.57
C THR A 46 -12.13 -8.26 -0.05
N ASN A 47 -10.92 -8.33 -0.59
CA ASN A 47 -9.85 -7.39 -0.26
C ASN A 47 -9.93 -6.12 -1.13
N ASP A 48 -11.11 -5.79 -1.68
CA ASP A 48 -11.31 -4.79 -2.74
C ASP A 48 -10.76 -3.41 -2.37
N ALA A 49 -10.92 -2.99 -1.10
CA ALA A 49 -10.41 -1.72 -0.63
C ALA A 49 -8.87 -1.66 -0.67
N ASN A 50 -8.19 -2.72 -0.22
CA ASN A 50 -6.73 -2.78 -0.25
C ASN A 50 -6.22 -3.01 -1.67
N GLU A 51 -6.90 -3.82 -2.49
CA GLU A 51 -6.57 -4.04 -3.89
C GLU A 51 -6.72 -2.77 -4.72
N GLY A 52 -7.79 -2.00 -4.49
CA GLY A 52 -8.03 -0.70 -5.10
C GLY A 52 -6.95 0.31 -4.73
N THR A 53 -6.64 0.46 -3.44
CA THR A 53 -5.57 1.35 -2.96
C THR A 53 -4.21 0.95 -3.51
N LEU A 54 -3.89 -0.35 -3.54
CA LEU A 54 -2.65 -0.85 -4.10
C LEU A 54 -2.56 -0.62 -5.61
N GLY A 55 -3.67 -0.78 -6.32
CA GLY A 55 -3.78 -0.47 -7.75
C GLY A 55 -3.48 1.00 -8.03
N THR A 56 -4.15 1.90 -7.31
CA THR A 56 -3.93 3.36 -7.42
C THR A 56 -2.50 3.74 -7.09
N TYR A 57 -1.93 3.15 -6.03
CA TYR A 57 -0.53 3.37 -5.64
C TYR A 57 0.44 2.97 -6.76
N ARG A 58 0.25 1.78 -7.35
CA ARG A 58 1.10 1.30 -8.46
C ARG A 58 1.06 2.22 -9.66
N VAL A 59 -0.12 2.75 -10.01
CA VAL A 59 -0.28 3.72 -11.09
C VAL A 59 0.46 5.03 -10.76
N ALA A 60 0.33 5.52 -9.53
CA ALA A 60 0.98 6.75 -9.07
C ALA A 60 2.52 6.65 -9.11
N VAL A 61 3.10 5.57 -8.56
CA VAL A 61 4.56 5.36 -8.55
C VAL A 61 5.11 5.17 -9.96
N ARG A 62 4.35 4.58 -10.88
CA ARG A 62 4.77 4.46 -12.29
C ARG A 62 4.95 5.83 -12.96
N GLY A 63 4.12 6.81 -12.62
CA GLY A 63 4.26 8.18 -13.11
C GLY A 63 5.27 9.03 -12.33
N LYS A 64 5.54 8.66 -11.08
CA LYS A 64 6.44 9.38 -10.15
C LYS A 64 7.36 8.37 -9.43
N PRO A 65 8.44 7.90 -10.08
CA PRO A 65 9.29 6.85 -9.51
C PRO A 65 10.07 7.28 -8.27
N SER A 66 10.18 8.58 -7.99
CA SER A 66 10.73 9.13 -6.75
C SER A 66 9.70 9.29 -5.63
N LEU A 67 8.43 8.95 -5.87
CA LEU A 67 7.36 9.04 -4.87
C LEU A 67 7.56 7.98 -3.80
N THR A 68 7.78 8.42 -2.56
CA THR A 68 7.83 7.53 -1.41
C THR A 68 6.42 7.14 -0.94
N LEU A 69 6.29 6.01 -0.25
CA LEU A 69 5.01 5.58 0.32
C LEU A 69 4.46 6.64 1.30
N HIS A 70 5.32 7.24 2.11
CA HIS A 70 4.93 8.29 3.05
C HIS A 70 4.33 9.51 2.33
N GLN A 71 4.93 9.95 1.21
CA GLN A 71 4.40 11.05 0.41
C GLN A 71 3.06 10.69 -0.25
N TYR A 72 2.89 9.44 -0.70
CA TYR A 72 1.64 8.97 -1.27
C TYR A 72 0.50 8.99 -0.24
N ASP A 73 0.73 8.48 0.97
CA ASP A 73 -0.28 8.46 2.04
C ASP A 73 -0.62 9.88 2.51
N THR A 74 0.37 10.79 2.51
CA THR A 74 0.15 12.20 2.87
C THR A 74 -0.71 12.93 1.84
N GLN A 75 -0.63 12.56 0.55
CA GLN A 75 -1.45 13.19 -0.49
C GLN A 75 -2.93 12.91 -0.28
N ALA A 76 -3.31 11.66 0.03
CA ALA A 76 -4.70 11.31 0.30
C ALA A 76 -5.28 12.04 1.52
N PHE A 77 -4.47 12.22 2.57
CA PHE A 77 -4.84 13.04 3.72
C PHE A 77 -5.03 14.51 3.34
N MET A 78 -4.10 15.06 2.54
CA MET A 78 -4.21 16.45 2.09
C MET A 78 -5.46 16.69 1.26
N ASP A 79 -5.77 15.80 0.32
CA ASP A 79 -6.96 15.91 -0.54
C ASP A 79 -8.28 15.81 0.24
N ALA A 80 -8.27 15.12 1.38
CA ALA A 80 -9.47 14.91 2.21
C ALA A 80 -9.70 16.02 3.26
N VAL A 81 -8.63 16.68 3.72
CA VAL A 81 -8.67 17.56 4.90
C VAL A 81 -8.40 19.02 4.56
N LEU A 82 -7.55 19.29 3.55
CA LEU A 82 -7.17 20.66 3.24
C LEU A 82 -8.27 21.37 2.48
N THR A 83 -8.41 22.65 2.82
CA THR A 83 -9.25 23.60 2.09
C THR A 83 -8.40 24.43 1.13
N ASP A 84 -9.05 25.18 0.25
CA ASP A 84 -8.37 26.10 -0.68
C ASP A 84 -7.49 27.13 0.06
N GLU A 85 -7.91 27.55 1.25
CA GLU A 85 -7.17 28.49 2.10
C GLU A 85 -5.87 27.86 2.63
N ASP A 86 -5.93 26.59 3.04
CA ASP A 86 -4.75 25.84 3.47
C ASP A 86 -3.77 25.65 2.31
N HIS A 87 -4.28 25.33 1.12
CA HIS A 87 -3.45 25.23 -0.08
C HIS A 87 -2.76 26.56 -0.42
N ALA A 88 -3.49 27.68 -0.34
CA ALA A 88 -2.92 29.01 -0.57
C ALA A 88 -1.81 29.34 0.44
N TYR A 89 -2.03 29.03 1.71
CA TYR A 89 -1.05 29.22 2.78
C TYR A 89 0.20 28.35 2.59
N ILE A 90 0.02 27.05 2.32
CA ILE A 90 1.13 26.12 2.07
C ILE A 90 1.94 26.59 0.86
N MET A 91 1.29 26.96 -0.25
CA MET A 91 2.00 27.48 -1.42
C MET A 91 2.80 28.74 -1.12
N GLN A 92 2.25 29.67 -0.32
CA GLN A 92 2.97 30.87 0.10
C GLN A 92 4.21 30.52 0.93
N LYS A 93 4.09 29.63 1.91
CA LYS A 93 5.19 29.20 2.77
C LYS A 93 6.26 28.43 1.99
N THR A 94 5.86 27.52 1.10
CA THR A 94 6.79 26.78 0.24
C THR A 94 7.60 27.74 -0.62
N ARG A 95 7.00 28.77 -1.21
CA ARG A 95 7.73 29.80 -1.97
C ARG A 95 8.73 30.57 -1.10
N MET A 96 8.35 30.93 0.13
CA MET A 96 9.27 31.61 1.08
C MET A 96 10.45 30.72 1.48
N ILE A 97 10.22 29.41 1.62
CA ILE A 97 11.30 28.45 1.90
C ILE A 97 12.19 28.29 0.67
N ASP A 98 11.60 28.17 -0.52
CA ASP A 98 12.34 27.97 -1.77
C ASP A 98 13.24 29.17 -2.12
N THR A 99 12.88 30.39 -1.70
CA THR A 99 13.77 31.56 -1.80
C THR A 99 15.13 31.38 -1.11
N SER A 100 15.28 30.44 -0.18
CA SER A 100 16.57 30.10 0.42
C SER A 100 17.52 29.36 -0.52
N GLY A 101 17.02 28.77 -1.61
CA GLY A 101 17.82 28.04 -2.60
C GLY A 101 18.36 26.69 -2.16
N VAL A 102 18.04 26.22 -0.94
CA VAL A 102 18.58 24.99 -0.34
C VAL A 102 18.23 23.75 -1.17
N GLU A 103 16.97 23.64 -1.62
CA GLU A 103 16.52 22.54 -2.48
C GLU A 103 17.23 22.54 -3.85
N ALA A 104 17.49 23.73 -4.42
CA ALA A 104 18.20 23.85 -5.68
C ALA A 104 19.66 23.37 -5.55
N GLN A 105 20.34 23.70 -4.44
CA GLN A 105 21.67 23.17 -4.13
C GLN A 105 21.65 21.65 -3.98
N TRP A 106 20.74 21.09 -3.18
CA TRP A 106 20.60 19.65 -3.00
C TRP A 106 20.35 18.89 -4.31
N ARG A 107 19.50 19.42 -5.20
CA ARG A 107 19.24 18.81 -6.51
C ARG A 107 20.50 18.78 -7.40
N GLN A 108 21.29 19.85 -7.38
CA GLN A 108 22.57 19.90 -8.10
C GLN A 108 23.57 18.88 -7.56
N GLU A 109 23.65 18.71 -6.23
CA GLU A 109 24.51 17.70 -5.59
C GLU A 109 24.09 16.27 -5.94
N ILE A 110 22.79 15.97 -5.95
CA ILE A 110 22.27 14.65 -6.33
C ILE A 110 22.55 14.33 -7.81
N ILE A 111 22.33 15.30 -8.71
CA ILE A 111 22.62 15.14 -10.14
C ILE A 111 24.13 14.92 -10.34
N GLY A 112 24.97 15.74 -9.72
CA GLY A 112 26.42 15.63 -9.79
C GLY A 112 27.00 14.34 -9.19
N PHE A 113 26.30 13.70 -8.25
CA PHE A 113 26.65 12.37 -7.75
C PHE A 113 26.26 11.25 -8.73
N ARG A 114 25.14 11.41 -9.43
CA ARG A 114 24.61 10.40 -10.36
C ARG A 114 25.37 10.34 -11.69
N ASP A 115 26.03 11.44 -12.07
CA ASP A 115 26.82 11.56 -13.30
C ASP A 115 28.31 11.18 -13.12
N LYS A 116 28.71 10.71 -11.92
CA LYS A 116 30.03 10.14 -11.62
C LYS A 116 29.98 8.61 -11.65
#